data_AF-A0A5C5XG55-F1
#
_entry.id   AF-A0A5C5XG55-F1
#
_cell.length_a   1.000
_cell.length_b   1.000
_cell.length_c   1.000
_cell.angle_alpha   90.00
_cell.angle_beta   90.00
_cell.angle_gamma   90.00
#
_symmetry.space_group_name_H-M   'P 1'
#
loop_
_entity.id
_entity.type
_entity.pdbx_description
1 polymer ?
#
loop_
_entity_poly.entity_id
_entity_poly.type
_entity_poly.pdbx_seq_one_letter_code
_entity_poly.pdbx_strand_id
1 'polypeptide(L)'
;MSAIIDVSQLGKQYRVYRKHEGLWASVSHLFKREYSTVDAVKSISFQIQEGEIVGFLGPNGAGKTTTLKLLSGLIFPSSGTATVLGHVPWKRENAYRRNFSLVMGQKNQLWWDLPAQESFRLHQAIYKVPADVFNRRLDELTSLLEVKRLIGQPVRELSLGERMRMELIASLLHNPRVLFLDEPTIGLDVVSQKRVQEFLKYYQQEERITVVLTSHYMKDVEALCKRVIIIDEGEIRHDGSLSDMVDRFSLHKVIALQFSDGEIPEDLERFGELLSVDLGVAKLKVEREQVSHILATLLDRYDIHDITVHDRPLEDVFAELFDSHRKPETEEAVV
;
A
#
# COMPACT_ATOMS: atom_id res chain seq x y z
N MET A 1 -12.88 -7.15 -22.63
CA MET A 1 -12.73 -7.99 -21.43
C MET A 1 -13.45 -7.26 -20.30
N SER A 2 -14.28 -7.96 -19.52
CA SER A 2 -14.95 -7.37 -18.36
C SER A 2 -13.98 -7.26 -17.18
N ALA A 3 -14.01 -6.15 -16.44
CA ALA A 3 -13.19 -5.96 -15.24
C ALA A 3 -13.48 -7.06 -14.20
N ILE A 4 -12.44 -7.52 -13.48
CA ILE A 4 -12.59 -8.52 -12.41
C ILE A 4 -13.10 -7.86 -11.11
N ILE A 5 -12.78 -6.58 -10.93
CA ILE A 5 -13.33 -5.70 -9.90
C ILE A 5 -13.89 -4.47 -10.61
N ASP A 6 -15.16 -4.15 -10.37
CA ASP A 6 -15.82 -2.95 -10.89
C ASP A 6 -16.51 -2.23 -9.74
N VAL A 7 -16.16 -0.96 -9.53
CA VAL A 7 -16.64 -0.14 -8.42
C VAL A 7 -17.21 1.15 -8.98
N SER A 8 -18.45 1.47 -8.58
CA SER A 8 -19.19 2.64 -9.06
C SER A 8 -19.78 3.42 -7.90
N GLN A 9 -19.29 4.64 -7.71
CA GLN A 9 -19.72 5.62 -6.71
C GLN A 9 -19.83 5.04 -5.29
N LEU A 10 -18.91 4.15 -4.93
CA LEU A 10 -18.93 3.44 -3.66
C LEU A 10 -18.63 4.40 -2.51
N GLY A 11 -19.49 4.42 -1.50
CA GLY A 11 -19.33 5.29 -0.34
C GLY A 11 -19.50 4.55 0.98
N LYS A 12 -18.82 5.04 2.02
CA LYS A 12 -18.93 4.53 3.38
C LYS A 12 -18.87 5.64 4.43
N GLN A 13 -19.96 5.71 5.19
CA GLN A 13 -20.10 6.58 6.35
C GLN A 13 -20.09 5.76 7.65
N TYR A 14 -19.44 6.31 8.66
CA TYR A 14 -19.49 5.83 10.05
C TYR A 14 -20.15 6.88 10.94
N ARG A 15 -20.98 6.43 11.87
CA ARG A 15 -21.52 7.29 12.93
C ARG A 15 -20.62 7.15 14.15
N VAL A 16 -19.87 8.20 14.46
CA VAL A 16 -18.96 8.26 15.59
C VAL A 16 -19.62 9.04 16.71
N TYR A 17 -19.66 8.44 17.88
CA TYR A 17 -20.16 9.08 19.09
C TYR A 17 -19.10 10.05 19.64
N ARG A 18 -19.46 11.32 19.81
CA ARG A 18 -18.61 12.29 20.52
C ARG A 18 -18.97 12.25 21.99
N LYS A 19 -17.99 11.96 22.85
CA LYS A 19 -18.14 12.08 24.32
C LYS A 19 -17.39 13.34 24.76
N HIS A 20 -18.10 14.31 25.31
CA HIS A 20 -17.47 15.42 26.01
C HIS A 20 -17.01 14.97 27.41
N GLU A 21 -15.84 15.42 27.85
CA GLU A 21 -15.33 15.13 29.21
C GLU A 21 -16.18 15.81 30.28
N GLY A 22 -16.38 15.14 31.42
CA GLY A 22 -17.10 15.67 32.59
C GLY A 22 -18.30 14.83 33.04
N LEU A 23 -18.55 14.83 34.35
CA LEU A 23 -19.66 14.09 34.98
C LEU A 23 -21.02 14.61 34.50
N TRP A 24 -21.17 15.92 34.32
CA TRP A 24 -22.41 16.55 33.82
C TRP A 24 -22.70 16.21 32.35
N ALA A 25 -21.68 16.18 31.50
CA ALA A 25 -21.80 15.71 30.11
C ALA A 25 -22.19 14.22 30.07
N SER A 26 -21.67 13.40 30.99
CA SER A 26 -22.01 11.98 31.05
C SER A 26 -23.48 11.72 31.43
N VAL A 27 -24.07 12.58 32.28
CA VAL A 27 -25.50 12.51 32.63
C VAL A 27 -26.40 13.03 31.50
N SER A 28 -26.04 14.13 30.84
CA SER A 28 -26.83 14.66 29.70
C SER A 28 -26.84 13.72 28.50
N HIS A 29 -25.74 13.02 28.24
CA HIS A 29 -25.62 12.03 27.18
C HIS A 29 -26.42 10.73 27.42
N LEU A 30 -26.90 10.48 28.64
CA LEU A 30 -27.86 9.41 28.91
C LEU A 30 -29.22 9.68 28.23
N PHE A 31 -29.55 10.96 28.01
CA PHE A 31 -30.83 11.41 27.44
C PHE A 31 -30.73 11.89 25.98
N LYS A 32 -29.58 12.42 25.53
CA LYS A 32 -29.35 12.77 24.11
C LYS A 32 -27.92 12.43 23.69
N ARG A 33 -27.77 11.43 22.81
CA ARG A 33 -26.48 11.06 22.22
C ARG A 33 -26.23 11.88 20.96
N GLU A 34 -25.16 12.67 20.97
CA GLU A 34 -24.68 13.35 19.77
C GLU A 34 -23.80 12.41 18.93
N TYR A 35 -24.13 12.31 17.64
CA TYR A 35 -23.38 11.52 16.68
C TYR A 35 -22.82 12.46 15.62
N SER A 36 -21.53 12.31 15.31
CA SER A 36 -20.91 12.89 14.12
C SER A 36 -20.82 11.83 13.03
N THR A 37 -21.03 12.21 11.78
CA THR A 37 -20.81 11.33 10.63
C THR A 37 -19.40 11.55 10.12
N VAL A 38 -18.65 10.48 9.93
CA VAL A 38 -17.32 10.48 9.30
C VAL A 38 -17.41 9.70 8.00
N ASP A 39 -17.16 10.39 6.88
CA ASP A 39 -17.06 9.80 5.56
C ASP A 39 -15.68 9.15 5.39
N ALA A 40 -15.62 7.83 5.45
CA ALA A 40 -14.37 7.08 5.27
C ALA A 40 -14.08 6.80 3.78
N VAL A 41 -15.11 6.75 2.94
CA VAL A 41 -15.01 6.61 1.48
C VAL A 41 -16.11 7.46 0.86
N LYS A 42 -15.75 8.34 -0.07
CA LYS A 42 -16.61 9.36 -0.69
C LYS A 42 -16.76 9.08 -2.19
N SER A 43 -17.73 8.22 -2.53
CA SER A 43 -18.18 7.97 -3.92
C SER A 43 -17.06 7.59 -4.91
N ILE A 44 -16.17 6.69 -4.52
CA ILE A 44 -15.06 6.26 -5.38
C ILE A 44 -15.53 5.35 -6.52
N SER A 45 -14.90 5.47 -7.69
CA SER A 45 -15.18 4.63 -8.86
C SER A 45 -13.88 4.22 -9.53
N PHE A 46 -13.71 2.94 -9.81
CA PHE A 46 -12.52 2.38 -10.48
C PHE A 46 -12.80 0.96 -10.97
N GLN A 47 -11.96 0.49 -11.89
CA GLN A 47 -12.02 -0.87 -12.43
C GLN A 47 -10.64 -1.49 -12.39
N ILE A 48 -10.54 -2.78 -12.06
CA ILE A 48 -9.29 -3.55 -12.07
C ILE A 48 -9.47 -4.74 -13.01
N GLN A 49 -8.50 -4.99 -13.87
CA GLN A 49 -8.52 -6.14 -14.78
C GLN A 49 -7.91 -7.38 -14.13
N GLU A 50 -8.24 -8.53 -14.69
CA GLU A 50 -7.70 -9.81 -14.22
C GLU A 50 -6.18 -9.89 -14.39
N GLY A 51 -5.51 -10.30 -13.32
CA GLY A 51 -4.06 -10.42 -13.27
C GLY A 51 -3.34 -9.10 -13.05
N GLU A 52 -4.01 -8.02 -12.67
CA GLU A 52 -3.30 -6.79 -12.25
C GLU A 52 -2.79 -6.90 -10.80
N ILE A 53 -1.64 -6.26 -10.55
CA ILE A 53 -1.22 -5.87 -9.20
C ILE A 53 -1.43 -4.36 -9.07
N VAL A 54 -2.38 -3.95 -8.23
CA VAL A 54 -2.77 -2.55 -8.03
C VAL A 54 -2.44 -2.12 -6.60
N GLY A 55 -1.70 -1.03 -6.46
CA GLY A 55 -1.36 -0.41 -5.19
C GLY A 55 -2.38 0.65 -4.79
N PHE A 56 -2.99 0.52 -3.62
CA PHE A 56 -3.80 1.56 -2.98
C PHE A 56 -2.92 2.38 -2.05
N LEU A 57 -2.77 3.66 -2.35
CA LEU A 57 -1.86 4.59 -1.68
C LEU A 57 -2.63 5.72 -1.04
N GLY A 58 -2.05 6.34 -0.03
CA GLY A 58 -2.70 7.40 0.74
C GLY A 58 -2.18 7.49 2.17
N PRO A 59 -2.39 8.60 2.87
CA PRO A 59 -2.07 8.72 4.29
C PRO A 59 -2.92 7.77 5.15
N ASN A 60 -2.57 7.66 6.42
CA ASN A 60 -3.39 6.96 7.40
C ASN A 60 -4.76 7.63 7.52
N GLY A 61 -5.83 6.83 7.53
CA GLY A 61 -7.19 7.35 7.56
C GLY A 61 -7.78 7.73 6.20
N ALA A 62 -7.03 7.63 5.09
CA ALA A 62 -7.52 7.98 3.76
C ALA A 62 -8.69 7.10 3.24
N GLY A 63 -8.94 5.93 3.83
CA GLY A 63 -10.01 5.01 3.40
C GLY A 63 -9.57 3.75 2.66
N LYS A 64 -8.24 3.49 2.57
CA LYS A 64 -7.64 2.31 1.92
C LYS A 64 -8.18 0.99 2.48
N THR A 65 -7.94 0.74 3.78
CA THR A 65 -8.41 -0.45 4.49
C THR A 65 -9.94 -0.57 4.47
N THR A 66 -10.66 0.56 4.55
CA THR A 66 -12.13 0.58 4.46
C THR A 66 -12.59 0.08 3.09
N THR A 67 -11.93 0.51 2.02
CA THR A 67 -12.20 0.05 0.66
C THR A 67 -11.96 -1.45 0.51
N LEU A 68 -10.83 -1.98 0.99
CA LEU A 68 -10.57 -3.43 0.98
C LEU A 68 -11.62 -4.22 1.80
N LYS A 69 -12.08 -3.68 2.94
CA LYS A 69 -13.14 -4.30 3.75
C LYS A 69 -14.50 -4.31 3.03
N LEU A 70 -14.81 -3.28 2.25
CA LEU A 70 -16.01 -3.26 1.39
C LEU A 70 -15.90 -4.30 0.29
N LEU A 71 -14.76 -4.34 -0.42
CA LEU A 71 -14.52 -5.28 -1.52
C LEU A 71 -14.47 -6.73 -1.06
N SER A 72 -13.99 -7.03 0.14
CA SER A 72 -14.04 -8.37 0.75
C SER A 72 -15.40 -8.71 1.38
N GLY A 73 -16.34 -7.77 1.40
CA GLY A 73 -17.67 -7.95 1.98
C GLY A 73 -17.67 -8.10 3.50
N LEU A 74 -16.64 -7.61 4.21
CA LEU A 74 -16.60 -7.57 5.67
C LEU A 74 -17.50 -6.48 6.26
N ILE A 75 -17.77 -5.43 5.49
CA ILE A 75 -18.65 -4.33 5.86
C ILE A 75 -19.59 -3.98 4.70
N PHE A 76 -20.72 -3.35 5.03
CA PHE A 76 -21.69 -2.86 4.04
C PHE A 76 -21.36 -1.43 3.61
N PRO A 77 -21.55 -1.09 2.32
CA PRO A 77 -21.47 0.29 1.87
C PRO A 77 -22.61 1.13 2.44
N SER A 78 -22.42 2.44 2.46
CA SER A 78 -23.50 3.41 2.70
C SER A 78 -24.17 3.84 1.39
N SER A 79 -23.44 3.79 0.26
CA SER A 79 -23.92 4.15 -1.07
C SER A 79 -23.09 3.46 -2.16
N GLY A 80 -23.58 3.51 -3.41
CA GLY A 80 -22.88 2.98 -4.58
C GLY A 80 -22.97 1.47 -4.74
N THR A 81 -22.21 0.96 -5.69
CA THR A 81 -22.18 -0.46 -6.05
C THR A 81 -20.76 -0.95 -6.30
N ALA A 82 -20.55 -2.25 -6.11
CA ALA A 82 -19.29 -2.90 -6.44
C ALA A 82 -19.56 -4.36 -6.83
N THR A 83 -18.79 -4.85 -7.78
CA THR A 83 -18.72 -6.27 -8.12
C THR A 83 -17.27 -6.74 -8.07
N VAL A 84 -17.07 -7.94 -7.52
CA VAL A 84 -15.78 -8.65 -7.51
C VAL A 84 -16.04 -10.06 -7.99
N LEU A 85 -15.34 -10.49 -9.05
CA LEU A 85 -15.59 -11.76 -9.72
C LEU A 85 -17.05 -11.93 -10.18
N GLY A 86 -17.71 -10.82 -10.54
CA GLY A 86 -19.14 -10.78 -10.88
C GLY A 86 -20.11 -10.88 -9.70
N HIS A 87 -19.63 -10.93 -8.46
CA HIS A 87 -20.46 -11.00 -7.26
C HIS A 87 -20.49 -9.67 -6.51
N VAL A 88 -21.61 -9.38 -5.84
CA VAL A 88 -21.71 -8.25 -4.91
C VAL A 88 -21.09 -8.63 -3.56
N PRO A 89 -19.98 -8.02 -3.11
CA PRO A 89 -19.20 -8.52 -1.98
C PRO A 89 -19.97 -8.73 -0.68
N TRP A 90 -20.78 -7.74 -0.28
CA TRP A 90 -21.52 -7.76 0.99
C TRP A 90 -22.72 -8.72 1.00
N LYS A 91 -23.08 -9.33 -0.15
CA LYS A 91 -24.01 -10.48 -0.17
C LYS A 91 -23.34 -11.77 0.31
N ARG A 92 -22.00 -11.83 0.30
CA ARG A 92 -21.18 -12.91 0.87
C ARG A 92 -21.57 -14.32 0.38
N GLU A 93 -21.95 -14.43 -0.89
CA GLU A 93 -22.26 -15.70 -1.54
C GLU A 93 -21.06 -16.66 -1.42
N ASN A 94 -21.33 -17.95 -1.23
CA ASN A 94 -20.25 -18.95 -1.07
C ASN A 94 -19.37 -19.04 -2.32
N ALA A 95 -19.93 -18.82 -3.52
CA ALA A 95 -19.18 -18.75 -4.76
C ALA A 95 -18.15 -17.61 -4.74
N TYR A 96 -18.49 -16.45 -4.18
CA TYR A 96 -17.56 -15.35 -4.00
C TYR A 96 -16.48 -15.67 -2.96
N ARG A 97 -16.90 -16.05 -1.75
CA ARG A 97 -16.02 -16.26 -0.58
C ARG A 97 -14.93 -17.31 -0.78
N ARG A 98 -15.11 -18.24 -1.72
CA ARG A 98 -14.13 -19.28 -2.06
C ARG A 98 -13.10 -18.84 -3.08
N ASN A 99 -13.28 -17.70 -3.73
CA ASN A 99 -12.46 -17.26 -4.85
C ASN A 99 -11.64 -15.99 -4.53
N PHE A 100 -11.71 -15.47 -3.31
CA PHE A 100 -10.83 -14.40 -2.86
C PHE A 100 -10.17 -14.73 -1.52
N SER A 101 -9.11 -13.99 -1.21
CA SER A 101 -8.46 -13.99 0.09
C SER A 101 -8.18 -12.57 0.57
N LEU A 102 -8.15 -12.39 1.89
CA LEU A 102 -7.81 -11.12 2.52
C LEU A 102 -6.80 -11.38 3.62
N VAL A 103 -5.63 -10.77 3.50
CA VAL A 103 -4.58 -10.80 4.52
C VAL A 103 -4.41 -9.39 5.05
N MET A 104 -4.43 -9.24 6.38
CA MET A 104 -4.21 -7.96 7.04
C MET A 104 -2.92 -8.07 7.87
N GLY A 105 -1.92 -7.23 7.65
CA GLY A 105 -0.64 -7.30 8.37
C GLY A 105 -0.79 -7.20 9.89
N GLN A 106 -1.85 -6.54 10.36
CA GLN A 106 -2.15 -6.35 11.78
C GLN A 106 -3.06 -7.41 12.40
N LYS A 107 -3.63 -8.35 11.62
CA LYS A 107 -4.52 -9.40 12.13
C LYS A 107 -4.14 -10.78 11.60
N ASN A 108 -3.91 -11.70 12.52
CA ASN A 108 -3.54 -13.07 12.18
C ASN A 108 -4.78 -13.92 11.89
N GLN A 109 -4.74 -14.70 10.81
CA GLN A 109 -5.72 -15.76 10.56
C GLN A 109 -5.26 -17.10 11.16
N LEU A 110 -3.96 -17.24 11.42
CA LEU A 110 -3.38 -18.41 12.03
C LEU A 110 -3.59 -18.41 13.55
N TRP A 111 -3.75 -19.62 14.11
CA TRP A 111 -3.92 -19.81 15.55
C TRP A 111 -2.59 -19.60 16.28
N TRP A 112 -2.55 -18.59 17.16
CA TRP A 112 -1.32 -18.12 17.82
C TRP A 112 -0.55 -19.21 18.58
N ASP A 113 -1.27 -20.08 19.30
CA ASP A 113 -0.69 -21.10 20.16
C ASP A 113 -0.45 -22.45 19.49
N LEU A 114 -0.88 -22.60 18.23
CA LEU A 114 -0.75 -23.85 17.48
C LEU A 114 0.32 -23.75 16.39
N PRO A 115 0.87 -24.89 15.95
CA PRO A 115 1.65 -24.94 14.73
C PRO A 115 0.89 -24.41 13.51
N ALA A 116 1.59 -23.72 12.60
CA ALA A 116 0.98 -23.15 11.39
C ALA A 116 0.26 -24.22 10.54
N GLN A 117 0.83 -25.43 10.47
CA GLN A 117 0.24 -26.57 9.75
C GLN A 117 -1.19 -26.92 10.19
N GLU A 118 -1.53 -26.72 11.48
CA GLU A 118 -2.88 -27.02 11.98
C GLU A 118 -3.91 -26.04 11.41
N SER A 119 -3.52 -24.76 11.32
CA SER A 119 -4.35 -23.73 10.67
C SER A 119 -4.48 -24.01 9.17
N PHE A 120 -3.43 -24.52 8.50
CA PHE A 120 -3.50 -24.92 7.09
C PHE A 120 -4.49 -26.07 6.88
N ARG A 121 -4.50 -27.09 7.75
CA ARG A 121 -5.47 -28.19 7.70
C ARG A 121 -6.89 -27.71 7.94
N LEU A 122 -7.09 -26.76 8.84
CA LEU A 122 -8.40 -26.13 9.03
C LEU A 122 -8.87 -25.41 7.75
N HIS A 123 -7.98 -24.63 7.11
CA HIS A 123 -8.28 -23.98 5.83
C HIS A 123 -8.64 -25.01 4.75
N GLN A 124 -7.89 -26.12 4.65
CA GLN A 124 -8.20 -27.21 3.74
C GLN A 124 -9.65 -27.69 3.89
N ALA A 125 -10.09 -27.91 5.13
CA ALA A 125 -11.44 -28.38 5.44
C ALA A 125 -12.51 -27.33 5.13
N ILE A 126 -12.29 -26.06 5.49
CA ILE A 126 -13.21 -24.95 5.24
C ILE A 126 -13.48 -24.78 3.74
N TYR A 127 -12.41 -24.78 2.93
CA TYR A 127 -12.50 -24.57 1.49
C TYR A 127 -12.74 -25.86 0.70
N LYS A 128 -12.74 -27.02 1.38
CA LYS A 128 -12.91 -28.36 0.78
C LYS A 128 -11.88 -28.63 -0.31
N VAL A 129 -10.62 -28.30 -0.05
CA VAL A 129 -9.51 -28.52 -1.00
C VAL A 129 -9.14 -30.01 -1.01
N PRO A 130 -9.13 -30.68 -2.18
CA PRO A 130 -8.70 -32.07 -2.29
C PRO A 130 -7.30 -32.29 -1.71
N ALA A 131 -7.07 -33.46 -1.09
CA ALA A 131 -5.83 -33.71 -0.33
C ALA A 131 -4.56 -33.70 -1.19
N ASP A 132 -4.64 -34.24 -2.41
CA ASP A 132 -3.59 -34.19 -3.41
C ASP A 132 -3.24 -32.76 -3.82
N VAL A 133 -4.27 -31.95 -4.12
CA VAL A 133 -4.10 -30.53 -4.48
C VAL A 133 -3.51 -29.75 -3.31
N PHE A 134 -4.02 -29.96 -2.10
CA PHE A 134 -3.54 -29.30 -0.90
C PHE A 134 -2.07 -29.61 -0.62
N ASN A 135 -1.68 -30.90 -0.62
CA ASN A 135 -0.31 -31.29 -0.31
C ASN A 135 0.68 -30.73 -1.34
N ARG A 136 0.33 -30.76 -2.64
CA ARG A 136 1.15 -30.17 -3.71
C ARG A 136 1.32 -28.66 -3.52
N ARG A 137 0.22 -27.93 -3.31
CA ARG A 137 0.26 -26.46 -3.13
C ARG A 137 0.99 -26.06 -1.85
N LEU A 138 0.79 -26.80 -0.76
CA LEU A 138 1.50 -26.56 0.49
C LEU A 138 3.01 -26.74 0.30
N ASP A 139 3.44 -27.80 -0.37
CA ASP A 139 4.86 -28.06 -0.64
C ASP A 139 5.49 -26.97 -1.53
N GLU A 140 4.79 -26.57 -2.58
CA GLU A 140 5.20 -25.49 -3.47
C GLU A 140 5.32 -24.15 -2.71
N LEU A 141 4.25 -23.71 -2.05
CA LEU A 141 4.21 -22.42 -1.37
C LEU A 141 5.21 -22.34 -0.20
N THR A 142 5.38 -23.43 0.57
CA THR A 142 6.37 -23.47 1.66
C THR A 142 7.81 -23.49 1.16
N SER A 143 8.05 -24.00 -0.05
CA SER A 143 9.35 -23.97 -0.72
C SER A 143 9.65 -22.58 -1.27
N LEU A 144 8.71 -21.97 -1.99
CA LEU A 144 8.84 -20.62 -2.55
C LEU A 144 9.07 -19.55 -1.47
N LEU A 145 8.44 -19.72 -0.31
CA LEU A 145 8.58 -18.80 0.82
C LEU A 145 9.67 -19.21 1.82
N GLU A 146 10.37 -20.32 1.60
CA GLU A 146 11.48 -20.82 2.43
C GLU A 146 11.11 -21.04 3.91
N VAL A 147 9.91 -21.55 4.16
CA VAL A 147 9.39 -21.78 5.53
C VAL A 147 9.04 -23.22 5.83
N LYS A 148 9.39 -24.17 4.95
CA LYS A 148 9.06 -25.60 5.09
C LYS A 148 9.47 -26.21 6.44
N ARG A 149 10.59 -25.78 7.02
CA ARG A 149 11.07 -26.27 8.33
C ARG A 149 10.33 -25.67 9.54
N LEU A 150 9.58 -24.59 9.32
CA LEU A 150 8.94 -23.81 10.38
C LEU A 150 7.44 -24.15 10.55
N ILE A 151 6.84 -24.90 9.62
CA ILE A 151 5.39 -25.18 9.63
C ILE A 151 4.90 -25.92 10.88
N GLY A 152 5.80 -26.67 11.53
CA GLY A 152 5.55 -27.41 12.77
C GLY A 152 5.77 -26.59 14.04
N GLN A 153 6.24 -25.35 13.94
CA GLN A 153 6.46 -24.47 15.08
C GLN A 153 5.20 -23.66 15.42
N PRO A 154 4.89 -23.45 16.71
CA PRO A 154 3.83 -22.55 17.14
C PRO A 154 3.97 -21.16 16.52
N VAL A 155 2.86 -20.58 16.06
CA VAL A 155 2.90 -19.27 15.36
C VAL A 155 3.48 -18.15 16.23
N ARG A 156 3.29 -18.21 17.54
CA ARG A 156 3.86 -17.24 18.50
C ARG A 156 5.39 -17.24 18.57
N GLU A 157 6.05 -18.30 18.12
CA GLU A 157 7.51 -18.44 18.12
C GLU A 157 8.15 -17.94 16.82
N LEU A 158 7.32 -17.68 15.79
CA LEU A 158 7.78 -17.16 14.51
C LEU A 158 8.06 -15.66 14.59
N SER A 159 9.08 -15.20 13.88
CA SER A 159 9.27 -13.77 13.62
C SER A 159 8.09 -13.20 12.83
N LEU A 160 7.94 -11.88 12.85
CA LEU A 160 6.87 -11.20 12.11
C LEU A 160 6.91 -11.52 10.60
N GLY A 161 8.10 -11.55 10.01
CA GLY A 161 8.29 -11.91 8.60
C GLY A 161 7.94 -13.36 8.29
N GLU A 162 8.37 -14.32 9.13
CA GLU A 162 7.98 -15.73 8.98
C GLU A 162 6.46 -15.92 9.12
N ARG A 163 5.85 -15.26 10.11
CA ARG A 163 4.41 -15.28 10.31
C ARG A 163 3.68 -14.74 9.08
N MET A 164 4.10 -13.61 8.53
CA MET A 164 3.50 -13.04 7.33
C MET A 164 3.60 -14.00 6.14
N ARG A 165 4.72 -14.70 5.97
CA ARG A 165 4.87 -15.73 4.95
C ARG A 165 3.88 -16.88 5.16
N MET A 166 3.70 -17.36 6.39
CA MET A 166 2.68 -18.38 6.69
C MET A 166 1.25 -17.89 6.45
N GLU A 167 0.96 -16.61 6.73
CA GLU A 167 -0.33 -15.98 6.44
C GLU A 167 -0.60 -15.95 4.92
N LEU A 168 0.41 -15.62 4.11
CA LEU A 168 0.30 -15.70 2.65
C LEU A 168 0.02 -17.13 2.18
N ILE A 169 0.72 -18.13 2.73
CA ILE A 169 0.47 -19.55 2.42
C ILE A 169 -0.98 -19.91 2.72
N ALA A 170 -1.45 -19.67 3.95
CA ALA A 170 -2.83 -19.99 4.34
C ALA A 170 -3.87 -19.32 3.44
N SER A 171 -3.59 -18.11 2.96
CA SER A 171 -4.46 -17.36 2.06
C SER A 171 -4.49 -17.90 0.63
N LEU A 172 -3.48 -18.66 0.21
CA LEU A 172 -3.33 -19.15 -1.17
C LEU A 172 -3.61 -20.64 -1.32
N LEU A 173 -3.75 -21.40 -0.23
CA LEU A 173 -3.98 -22.86 -0.29
C LEU A 173 -5.24 -23.26 -1.06
N HIS A 174 -6.30 -22.44 -1.04
CA HIS A 174 -7.54 -22.69 -1.78
C HIS A 174 -7.58 -22.09 -3.20
N ASN A 175 -6.46 -21.59 -3.69
CA ASN A 175 -6.29 -21.01 -5.02
C ASN A 175 -7.27 -19.87 -5.37
N PRO A 176 -7.25 -18.75 -4.61
CA PRO A 176 -8.09 -17.59 -4.91
C PRO A 176 -7.70 -16.93 -6.25
N ARG A 177 -8.67 -16.28 -6.91
CA ARG A 177 -8.45 -15.44 -8.10
C ARG A 177 -8.14 -13.99 -7.75
N VAL A 178 -8.52 -13.55 -6.55
CA VAL A 178 -8.28 -12.19 -6.04
C VAL A 178 -7.64 -12.26 -4.65
N LEU A 179 -6.54 -11.54 -4.46
CA LEU A 179 -5.85 -11.41 -3.18
C LEU A 179 -5.85 -9.94 -2.74
N PHE A 180 -6.53 -9.67 -1.62
CA PHE A 180 -6.49 -8.38 -0.96
C PHE A 180 -5.42 -8.41 0.14
N LEU A 181 -4.48 -7.47 0.10
CA LEU A 181 -3.41 -7.34 1.08
C LEU A 181 -3.51 -5.98 1.76
N ASP A 182 -3.77 -5.96 3.06
CA ASP A 182 -3.80 -4.72 3.83
C ASP A 182 -2.50 -4.57 4.61
N GLU A 183 -1.61 -3.69 4.12
CA GLU A 183 -0.27 -3.44 4.66
C GLU A 183 0.53 -4.74 4.91
N PRO A 184 0.79 -5.57 3.88
CA PRO A 184 1.40 -6.89 4.05
C PRO A 184 2.85 -6.87 4.55
N THR A 185 3.52 -5.73 4.45
CA THR A 185 4.96 -5.55 4.73
C THR A 185 5.22 -4.68 5.95
N ILE A 186 4.18 -4.27 6.68
CA ILE A 186 4.32 -3.41 7.87
C ILE A 186 5.10 -4.11 8.97
N GLY A 187 6.15 -3.44 9.45
CA GLY A 187 7.00 -3.93 10.54
C GLY A 187 7.95 -5.06 10.16
N LEU A 188 7.97 -5.51 8.90
CA LEU A 188 8.92 -6.51 8.43
C LEU A 188 10.30 -5.88 8.22
N ASP A 189 11.36 -6.66 8.43
CA ASP A 189 12.71 -6.29 8.03
C ASP A 189 12.87 -6.29 6.50
N VAL A 190 13.91 -5.63 6.01
CA VAL A 190 14.16 -5.44 4.56
C VAL A 190 14.28 -6.77 3.80
N VAL A 191 14.86 -7.81 4.41
CA VAL A 191 15.03 -9.12 3.76
C VAL A 191 13.68 -9.81 3.62
N SER A 192 12.89 -9.83 4.70
CA SER A 192 11.54 -10.39 4.70
C SER A 192 10.61 -9.65 3.72
N GLN A 193 10.68 -8.32 3.66
CA GLN A 193 9.92 -7.50 2.71
C GLN A 193 10.25 -7.90 1.26
N LYS A 194 11.54 -7.94 0.91
CA LYS A 194 11.98 -8.34 -0.43
C LYS A 194 11.50 -9.74 -0.81
N ARG A 195 11.55 -10.70 0.13
CA ARG A 195 11.09 -12.08 -0.12
C ARG A 195 9.59 -12.13 -0.43
N VAL A 196 8.78 -11.38 0.32
CA VAL A 196 7.34 -11.27 0.07
C VAL A 196 7.07 -10.61 -1.29
N GLN A 197 7.80 -9.55 -1.64
CA GLN A 197 7.66 -8.88 -2.93
C GLN A 197 7.97 -9.81 -4.11
N GLU A 198 9.12 -10.51 -4.05
CA GLU A 198 9.53 -11.47 -5.08
C GLU A 198 8.51 -12.59 -5.24
N PHE A 199 8.03 -13.13 -4.12
CA PHE A 199 6.99 -14.16 -4.12
C PHE A 199 5.71 -13.68 -4.79
N LEU A 200 5.18 -12.51 -4.42
CA LEU A 200 3.93 -11.98 -4.98
C LEU A 200 4.05 -11.72 -6.49
N LYS A 201 5.19 -11.19 -6.96
CA LYS A 201 5.46 -11.02 -8.39
C LYS A 201 5.48 -12.34 -9.13
N TYR A 202 6.27 -13.29 -8.65
CA TYR A 202 6.38 -14.61 -9.26
C TYR A 202 5.03 -15.30 -9.32
N TYR A 203 4.32 -15.34 -8.18
CA TYR A 203 3.04 -16.01 -8.07
C TYR A 203 1.97 -15.36 -8.95
N GLN A 204 1.96 -14.03 -9.08
CA GLN A 204 1.08 -13.35 -10.02
C GLN A 204 1.40 -13.66 -11.49
N GLN A 205 2.68 -13.78 -11.86
CA GLN A 205 3.07 -14.11 -13.23
C GLN A 205 2.63 -15.53 -13.62
N GLU A 206 2.84 -16.49 -12.73
CA GLU A 206 2.51 -17.90 -12.97
C GLU A 206 1.00 -18.18 -12.90
N GLU A 207 0.33 -17.69 -11.85
CA GLU A 207 -1.09 -18.02 -11.58
C GLU A 207 -2.08 -16.96 -12.07
N ARG A 208 -1.58 -15.83 -12.60
CA ARG A 208 -2.37 -14.68 -13.07
C ARG A 208 -3.37 -14.16 -12.03
N ILE A 209 -3.05 -14.30 -10.74
CA ILE A 209 -3.89 -13.81 -9.64
C ILE A 209 -3.99 -12.28 -9.69
N THR A 210 -5.16 -11.73 -9.38
CA THR A 210 -5.33 -10.28 -9.23
C THR A 210 -4.99 -9.88 -7.79
N VAL A 211 -4.08 -8.94 -7.60
CA VAL A 211 -3.64 -8.49 -6.27
C VAL A 211 -3.99 -7.03 -6.07
N VAL A 212 -4.65 -6.73 -4.96
CA VAL A 212 -4.93 -5.36 -4.53
C VAL A 212 -4.28 -5.17 -3.17
N LEU A 213 -3.24 -4.33 -3.10
CA LEU A 213 -2.48 -4.13 -1.88
C LEU A 213 -2.56 -2.69 -1.39
N THR A 214 -2.66 -2.49 -0.09
CA THR A 214 -2.43 -1.19 0.54
C THR A 214 -0.99 -1.15 1.03
N SER A 215 -0.31 -0.03 0.82
CA SER A 215 1.00 0.20 1.40
C SER A 215 1.21 1.69 1.65
N HIS A 216 1.97 2.00 2.68
CA HIS A 216 2.57 3.32 2.92
C HIS A 216 4.09 3.31 2.66
N TYR A 217 4.67 2.16 2.32
CA TYR A 217 6.07 2.04 1.92
C TYR A 217 6.19 2.07 0.40
N MET A 218 6.85 3.10 -0.11
CA MET A 218 6.91 3.35 -1.55
C MET A 218 7.71 2.30 -2.31
N LYS A 219 8.78 1.80 -1.71
CA LYS A 219 9.60 0.72 -2.27
C LYS A 219 8.80 -0.54 -2.57
N ASP A 220 7.79 -0.87 -1.75
CA ASP A 220 6.91 -2.01 -2.03
C ASP A 220 6.08 -1.78 -3.29
N VAL A 221 5.66 -0.53 -3.50
CA VAL A 221 4.76 -0.16 -4.58
C VAL A 221 5.54 -0.06 -5.89
N GLU A 222 6.72 0.56 -5.86
CA GLU A 222 7.68 0.54 -6.98
C GLU A 222 8.05 -0.89 -7.38
N ALA A 223 8.29 -1.75 -6.39
CA ALA A 223 8.58 -3.14 -6.67
C ALA A 223 7.36 -3.79 -7.33
N LEU A 224 6.20 -3.81 -6.68
CA LEU A 224 5.10 -4.71 -7.01
C LEU A 224 4.12 -4.19 -8.07
N CYS A 225 3.85 -2.89 -8.08
CA CYS A 225 2.68 -2.32 -8.74
C CYS A 225 3.08 -1.60 -10.02
N LYS A 226 2.36 -1.88 -11.11
CA LYS A 226 2.44 -1.07 -12.34
C LYS A 226 1.44 0.09 -12.32
N ARG A 227 0.33 -0.09 -11.59
CA ARG A 227 -0.77 0.85 -11.48
C ARG A 227 -1.02 1.16 -10.02
N VAL A 228 -1.30 2.42 -9.73
CA VAL A 228 -1.61 2.90 -8.38
C VAL A 228 -2.93 3.68 -8.36
N ILE A 229 -3.66 3.52 -7.28
CA ILE A 229 -4.86 4.29 -6.94
C ILE A 229 -4.54 5.06 -5.67
N ILE A 230 -4.47 6.38 -5.78
CA ILE A 230 -4.20 7.27 -4.65
C ILE A 230 -5.52 7.73 -4.08
N ILE A 231 -5.68 7.49 -2.78
CA ILE A 231 -6.83 7.93 -2.02
C ILE A 231 -6.38 8.93 -0.97
N ASP A 232 -7.16 9.99 -0.84
CA ASP A 232 -7.01 11.00 0.20
C ASP A 232 -8.38 11.46 0.67
N GLU A 233 -8.56 11.57 1.99
CA GLU A 233 -9.84 11.93 2.63
C GLU A 233 -11.09 11.18 2.08
N GLY A 234 -10.92 9.91 1.69
CA GLY A 234 -11.98 9.07 1.15
C GLY A 234 -12.23 9.21 -0.35
N GLU A 235 -11.51 10.07 -1.08
CA GLU A 235 -11.65 10.31 -2.52
C GLU A 235 -10.46 9.78 -3.30
N ILE A 236 -10.68 9.34 -4.54
CA ILE A 236 -9.59 9.01 -5.46
C ILE A 236 -9.01 10.31 -6.01
N ARG A 237 -7.73 10.57 -5.72
CA ARG A 237 -6.96 11.68 -6.30
C ARG A 237 -6.29 11.30 -7.61
N HIS A 238 -5.95 10.03 -7.77
CA HIS A 238 -5.27 9.51 -8.95
C HIS A 238 -5.59 8.04 -9.15
N ASP A 239 -5.75 7.64 -10.40
CA ASP A 239 -5.82 6.24 -10.84
C ASP A 239 -5.07 6.13 -12.17
N GLY A 240 -3.94 5.43 -12.18
CA GLY A 240 -3.09 5.37 -13.37
C GLY A 240 -1.81 4.57 -13.19
N SER A 241 -0.99 4.53 -14.23
CA SER A 241 0.33 3.91 -14.17
C SER A 241 1.21 4.66 -13.16
N LEU A 242 2.02 3.90 -12.41
CA LEU A 242 3.02 4.48 -11.52
C LEU A 242 4.02 5.32 -12.32
N SER A 243 4.43 4.88 -13.51
CA SER A 243 5.32 5.64 -14.40
C SER A 243 4.73 6.99 -14.78
N ASP A 244 3.47 7.02 -15.17
CA ASP A 244 2.80 8.24 -15.62
C ASP A 244 2.60 9.23 -14.46
N MET A 245 2.50 8.71 -13.23
CA MET A 245 2.51 9.53 -12.04
C MET A 245 3.89 10.12 -11.81
N VAL A 246 4.95 9.28 -11.81
CA VAL A 246 6.32 9.74 -11.65
C VAL A 246 6.64 10.81 -12.67
N ASP A 247 6.35 10.59 -13.96
CA ASP A 247 6.68 11.54 -15.02
C ASP A 247 5.87 12.85 -14.91
N ARG A 248 4.62 12.81 -14.43
CA ARG A 248 3.82 14.03 -14.23
C ARG A 248 4.30 14.91 -13.09
N PHE A 249 4.85 14.32 -12.04
CA PHE A 249 5.21 15.03 -10.81
C PHE A 249 6.73 15.11 -10.56
N SER A 250 7.55 14.39 -11.34
CA SER A 250 9.01 14.44 -11.33
C SER A 250 9.53 15.40 -12.42
N LEU A 251 9.09 16.66 -12.35
CA LEU A 251 9.60 17.75 -13.19
C LEU A 251 11.06 18.10 -12.88
N HIS A 252 11.55 17.65 -11.72
CA HIS A 252 12.87 17.98 -11.21
C HIS A 252 13.67 16.71 -10.88
N LYS A 253 14.98 16.76 -11.13
CA LYS A 253 15.95 15.74 -10.72
C LYS A 253 16.78 16.27 -9.56
N VAL A 254 17.40 15.37 -8.81
CA VAL A 254 18.39 15.72 -7.78
C VAL A 254 19.77 15.33 -8.29
N ILE A 255 20.67 16.31 -8.38
CA ILE A 255 22.08 16.10 -8.65
C ILE A 255 22.82 16.15 -7.31
N ALA A 256 23.49 15.06 -6.95
CA ALA A 256 24.44 15.01 -5.84
C ALA A 256 25.85 15.20 -6.40
N LEU A 257 26.58 16.18 -5.85
CA LEU A 257 27.93 16.55 -6.26
C LEU A 257 28.87 16.40 -5.07
N GLN A 258 29.92 15.59 -5.21
CA GLN A 258 30.98 15.48 -4.22
C GLN A 258 32.22 16.26 -4.70
N PHE A 259 32.58 17.31 -3.97
CA PHE A 259 33.73 18.15 -4.33
C PHE A 259 35.03 17.54 -3.83
N SER A 260 36.08 17.60 -4.65
CA SER A 260 37.39 17.00 -4.36
C SER A 260 38.04 17.57 -3.08
N ASP A 261 37.79 18.86 -2.81
CA ASP A 261 38.40 19.60 -1.70
C ASP A 261 37.51 19.60 -0.45
N GLY A 262 36.31 19.02 -0.53
CA GLY A 262 35.29 19.06 0.51
C GLY A 262 34.64 20.44 0.74
N GLU A 263 35.18 21.49 0.15
CA GLU A 263 34.61 22.84 0.16
C GLU A 263 33.50 22.97 -0.88
N ILE A 264 32.35 23.50 -0.44
CA ILE A 264 31.16 23.63 -1.27
C ILE A 264 31.08 25.09 -1.77
N PRO A 265 31.04 25.32 -3.10
CA PRO A 265 30.97 26.67 -3.64
C PRO A 265 29.69 27.40 -3.23
N GLU A 266 29.81 28.69 -2.85
CA GLU A 266 28.68 29.53 -2.44
C GLU A 266 27.70 29.84 -3.59
N ASP A 267 28.14 29.73 -4.84
CA ASP A 267 27.33 30.08 -6.02
C ASP A 267 26.55 28.91 -6.63
N LEU A 268 26.45 27.77 -5.94
CA LEU A 268 25.72 26.60 -6.41
C LEU A 268 24.22 26.83 -6.60
N GLU A 269 23.61 27.73 -5.82
CA GLU A 269 22.18 28.09 -5.95
C GLU A 269 21.82 28.69 -7.32
N ARG A 270 22.82 29.15 -8.09
CA ARG A 270 22.61 29.64 -9.47
C ARG A 270 22.25 28.52 -10.45
N PHE A 271 22.60 27.28 -10.11
CA PHE A 271 22.39 26.12 -10.96
C PHE A 271 21.14 25.33 -10.59
N GLY A 272 20.53 25.61 -9.43
CA GLY A 272 19.34 24.91 -8.95
C GLY A 272 19.03 25.25 -7.48
N GLU A 273 17.91 24.74 -6.99
CA GLU A 273 17.52 24.87 -5.58
C GLU A 273 18.41 23.93 -4.72
N LEU A 274 19.16 24.49 -3.78
CA LEU A 274 20.03 23.73 -2.88
C LEU A 274 19.19 23.03 -1.80
N LEU A 275 19.17 21.69 -1.83
CA LEU A 275 18.36 20.88 -0.91
C LEU A 275 19.09 20.57 0.39
N SER A 276 20.35 20.13 0.31
CA SER A 276 21.16 19.81 1.47
C SER A 276 22.65 19.86 1.16
N VAL A 277 23.43 20.03 2.22
CA VAL A 277 24.89 20.06 2.23
C VAL A 277 25.35 19.19 3.39
N ASP A 278 25.98 18.05 3.09
CA ASP A 278 26.48 17.10 4.08
C ASP A 278 27.85 16.58 3.69
N LEU A 279 28.86 16.73 4.56
CA LEU A 279 30.19 16.13 4.42
C LEU A 279 30.85 16.33 3.03
N GLY A 280 30.78 17.54 2.47
CA GLY A 280 31.35 17.86 1.16
C GLY A 280 30.50 17.41 -0.05
N VAL A 281 29.29 16.91 0.20
CA VAL A 281 28.30 16.59 -0.83
C VAL A 281 27.20 17.64 -0.84
N ALA A 282 27.00 18.30 -1.99
CA ALA A 282 25.89 19.22 -2.22
C ALA A 282 24.81 18.55 -3.07
N LYS A 283 23.53 18.70 -2.68
CA LYS A 283 22.38 18.21 -3.45
C LYS A 283 21.60 19.37 -4.04
N LEU A 284 21.52 19.41 -5.36
CA LEU A 284 20.79 20.43 -6.13
C LEU A 284 19.56 19.82 -6.79
N LYS A 285 18.41 20.49 -6.60
CA LYS A 285 17.19 20.22 -7.35
C LYS A 285 17.19 21.08 -8.61
N VAL A 286 17.05 20.42 -9.75
CA VAL A 286 17.16 21.04 -11.08
C VAL A 286 16.03 20.55 -11.98
N GLU A 287 15.59 21.39 -12.90
CA GLU A 287 14.63 20.97 -13.92
C GLU A 287 15.22 19.84 -14.77
N ARG A 288 14.42 18.80 -15.02
CA ARG A 288 14.87 17.58 -15.72
C ARG A 288 15.50 17.87 -17.08
N GLU A 289 15.00 18.87 -17.80
CA GLU A 289 15.50 19.27 -19.12
C GLU A 289 16.85 20.01 -19.05
N GLN A 290 17.15 20.66 -17.92
CA GLN A 290 18.37 21.45 -17.74
C GLN A 290 19.55 20.64 -17.20
N VAL A 291 19.32 19.42 -16.73
CA VAL A 291 20.33 18.55 -16.08
C VAL A 291 21.62 18.48 -16.88
N SER A 292 21.56 18.16 -18.18
CA SER A 292 22.75 18.00 -19.01
C SER A 292 23.55 19.29 -19.16
N HIS A 293 22.87 20.43 -19.31
CA HIS A 293 23.51 21.74 -19.43
C HIS A 293 24.18 22.15 -18.11
N ILE A 294 23.47 21.97 -17.00
CA ILE A 294 23.96 22.28 -15.66
C ILE A 294 25.19 21.43 -15.30
N LEU A 295 25.14 20.11 -15.54
CA LEU A 295 26.27 19.21 -15.29
C LEU A 295 27.51 19.58 -16.08
N ALA A 296 27.35 19.93 -17.37
CA ALA A 296 28.48 20.36 -18.19
C ALA A 296 29.14 21.62 -17.62
N THR A 297 28.34 22.58 -17.14
CA THR A 297 28.84 23.82 -16.55
C THR A 297 29.51 23.59 -15.20
N LEU A 298 28.95 22.71 -14.37
CA LEU A 298 29.51 22.35 -13.07
C LEU A 298 30.87 21.65 -13.19
N LEU A 299 30.98 20.69 -14.12
CA LEU A 299 32.21 19.93 -14.39
C LEU A 299 33.33 20.78 -14.99
N ASP A 300 33.00 21.85 -15.72
CA ASP A 300 33.99 22.80 -16.27
C ASP A 300 34.53 23.75 -15.19
N ARG A 301 33.72 24.05 -14.18
CA ARG A 301 33.97 25.15 -13.24
C ARG A 301 34.48 24.70 -11.87
N TYR A 302 34.19 23.47 -11.46
CA TYR A 302 34.55 22.94 -10.15
C TYR A 302 35.25 21.58 -10.27
N ASP A 303 36.16 21.32 -9.34
CA ASP A 303 36.78 20.00 -9.19
C ASP A 303 35.82 19.06 -8.44
N ILE A 304 35.14 18.20 -9.19
CA ILE A 304 34.11 17.30 -8.68
C ILE A 304 34.65 15.87 -8.76
N HIS A 305 34.74 15.22 -7.61
CA HIS A 305 35.22 13.86 -7.46
C HIS A 305 34.16 12.82 -7.86
N ASP A 306 32.89 13.05 -7.51
CA ASP A 306 31.79 12.14 -7.83
C ASP A 306 30.49 12.90 -8.13
N ILE A 307 29.70 12.33 -9.05
CA ILE A 307 28.41 12.88 -9.47
C ILE A 307 27.39 11.76 -9.50
N THR A 308 26.26 11.99 -8.87
CA THR A 308 25.10 11.11 -9.02
C THR A 308 23.85 11.88 -9.35
N VAL A 309 23.15 11.46 -10.41
CA VAL A 309 21.87 12.03 -10.82
C VAL A 309 20.78 11.01 -10.48
N HIS A 310 19.84 11.41 -9.64
CA HIS A 310 18.73 10.58 -9.24
C HIS A 310 17.39 11.26 -9.51
N ASP A 311 16.36 10.45 -9.71
CA ASP A 311 14.98 10.90 -9.55
C ASP A 311 14.75 11.36 -8.10
N ARG A 312 13.80 12.28 -7.92
CA ARG A 312 13.30 12.55 -6.56
C ARG A 312 12.75 11.25 -5.97
N PRO A 313 12.98 10.99 -4.67
CA PRO A 313 12.29 9.92 -3.98
C PRO A 313 10.79 10.03 -4.22
N LEU A 314 10.15 8.91 -4.54
CA LEU A 314 8.72 8.91 -4.77
C LEU A 314 7.96 9.43 -3.54
N GLU A 315 8.44 9.16 -2.33
CA GLU A 315 7.86 9.69 -1.10
C GLU A 315 7.62 11.21 -1.16
N ASP A 316 8.56 11.98 -1.72
CA ASP A 316 8.46 13.43 -1.85
C ASP A 316 7.42 13.83 -2.91
N VAL A 317 7.36 13.09 -4.02
CA VAL A 317 6.36 13.28 -5.09
C VAL A 317 4.95 13.07 -4.54
N PHE A 318 4.78 12.06 -3.70
CA PHE A 318 3.49 11.78 -3.05
C PHE A 318 3.14 12.83 -2.00
N ALA A 319 4.11 13.28 -1.19
CA ALA A 319 3.89 14.35 -0.22
C ALA A 319 3.37 15.63 -0.90
N GLU A 320 3.98 16.02 -2.02
CA GLU A 320 3.56 17.18 -2.81
C GLU A 320 2.15 17.03 -3.40
N LEU A 321 1.77 15.81 -3.80
CA LEU A 321 0.41 15.52 -4.25
C LEU A 321 -0.62 15.70 -3.14
N PHE A 322 -0.31 15.28 -1.90
CA PHE A 322 -1.23 15.49 -0.78
C PHE A 322 -1.28 16.95 -0.31
N ASP A 323 -0.15 17.66 -0.33
CA ASP A 323 -0.08 19.07 0.11
C ASP A 323 -0.68 20.04 -0.92
N SER A 324 -0.48 19.82 -2.22
CA SER A 324 -1.10 20.65 -3.29
C SER A 324 -2.65 20.60 -3.27
N HIS A 325 -3.23 19.60 -2.62
CA HIS A 325 -4.68 19.44 -2.45
C HIS A 325 -5.20 19.91 -1.09
N ARG A 326 -4.33 20.19 -0.11
CA ARG A 326 -4.69 20.95 1.08
C ARG A 326 -4.82 22.42 0.70
N LYS A 327 -6.05 22.88 0.44
CA LYS A 327 -6.32 24.33 0.44
C LYS A 327 -5.78 24.91 1.76
N PRO A 328 -5.14 26.09 1.76
CA PRO A 328 -4.93 26.80 3.01
C PRO A 328 -6.32 27.03 3.60
N GLU A 329 -6.60 26.42 4.76
CA GLU A 329 -7.74 26.84 5.56
C GLU A 329 -7.52 28.33 5.83
N THR A 330 -8.41 29.15 5.27
CA THR A 330 -8.55 30.55 5.65
C THR A 330 -8.56 30.62 7.17
N GLU A 331 -7.53 31.23 7.74
CA GLU A 331 -7.57 31.77 9.09
C GLU A 331 -8.77 32.74 9.14
N GLU A 332 -9.95 32.24 9.46
CA GLU A 332 -11.03 33.08 9.95
C GLU A 332 -10.62 33.55 11.33
N ALA A 333 -10.22 34.82 11.36
CA ALA A 333 -9.88 35.60 12.52
C ALA A 333 -10.85 35.34 13.67
N VAL A 334 -10.31 34.87 14.79
CA VAL A 334 -10.92 35.05 16.09
C VAL A 334 -10.76 36.53 16.44
N VAL A 335 -11.84 37.30 16.27
CA VAL A 335 -12.05 38.58 16.97
C VAL A 335 -13.12 38.39 18.02
#